data_AF-A8RCU2-F1
#
_entry.id   AF-A8RCU2-F1
#
_cell.length_a   1.000
_cell.length_b   1.000
_cell.length_c   1.000
_cell.angle_alpha   90.00
_cell.angle_beta   90.00
_cell.angle_gamma   90.00
#
_symmetry.space_group_name_H-M   'P 1'
#
loop_
_entity.id
_entity.type
_entity.pdbx_description
1 polymer ?
#
loop_
_entity_poly.entity_id
_entity_poly.type
_entity_poly.pdbx_seq_one_letter_code
_entity_poly.pdbx_strand_id
1 'polypeptide(L)'
;MSRINYVDGLAIEREQILLKIYLTKTDIRNFLRCGCPEASAIYEQARELCEKQGKKNLPRKAYYKNFLEIVGINEKDVHRMAKIEIERNGYKKDAPSLTDQRI
;
A
#
# COMPACT_ATOMS: atom_id res chain seq x y z
N MET A 1 -6.36 22.26 18.94
CA MET A 1 -5.50 21.13 19.37
C MET A 1 -5.04 20.40 18.12
N SER A 2 -3.80 20.67 17.69
CA SER A 2 -3.17 19.97 16.56
C SER A 2 -2.73 18.58 17.03
N ARG A 3 -3.28 17.51 16.44
CA ARG A 3 -2.71 16.16 16.60
C ARG A 3 -1.39 16.15 15.85
N ILE A 4 -0.29 16.24 16.59
CA ILE A 4 1.02 15.88 16.07
C ILE A 4 1.00 14.35 15.92
N ASN A 5 0.62 13.86 14.74
CA ASN A 5 0.86 12.48 14.37
C ASN A 5 2.37 12.36 14.13
N TYR A 6 3.06 11.55 14.93
CA TYR A 6 4.44 11.20 14.63
C TYR A 6 4.52 10.63 13.20
N VAL A 7 5.30 11.30 12.34
CA VAL A 7 5.55 10.97 10.92
C VAL A 7 6.53 9.80 10.82
N ASP A 8 6.49 8.89 11.77
CA ASP A 8 7.41 7.76 11.88
C ASP A 8 6.63 6.48 11.55
N GLY A 9 6.72 6.08 10.28
CA GLY A 9 6.18 4.84 9.74
C GLY A 9 5.37 5.00 8.45
N LEU A 10 5.29 6.19 7.84
CA LEU A 10 4.43 6.38 6.66
C LEU A 10 4.94 5.60 5.44
N ALA A 11 6.26 5.61 5.18
CA ALA A 11 6.82 4.86 4.07
C ALA A 11 6.74 3.36 4.34
N ILE A 12 6.95 2.94 5.59
CA ILE A 12 6.75 1.56 6.04
C ILE A 12 5.29 1.11 5.85
N GLU A 13 4.30 1.91 6.26
CA GLU A 13 2.88 1.59 6.08
C GLU A 13 2.52 1.48 4.60
N ARG A 14 3.04 2.40 3.76
CA ARG A 14 2.85 2.35 2.31
C ARG A 14 3.41 1.06 1.71
N GLU A 15 4.62 0.66 2.11
CA GLU A 15 5.20 -0.62 1.69
C GLU A 15 4.36 -1.82 2.15
N GLN A 16 3.95 -1.85 3.42
CA GLN A 16 3.09 -2.90 3.97
C GLN A 16 1.75 -3.02 3.22
N ILE A 17 1.19 -1.89 2.78
CA ILE A 17 -0.01 -1.86 1.93
C ILE A 17 0.28 -2.51 0.57
N LEU A 18 1.40 -2.19 -0.09
CA LEU A 18 1.75 -2.79 -1.38
C LEU A 18 2.00 -4.29 -1.28
N LEU A 19 2.60 -4.76 -0.18
CA LEU A 19 2.86 -6.18 0.07
C LEU A 19 1.56 -7.03 0.16
N LYS A 20 0.39 -6.40 0.36
CA LYS A 20 -0.90 -7.10 0.28
C LYS A 20 -1.28 -7.55 -1.13
N ILE A 21 -0.65 -6.99 -2.17
CA ILE A 21 -0.91 -7.21 -3.60
C ILE A 21 -2.29 -6.74 -4.09
N TYR A 22 -3.33 -6.90 -3.28
CA TYR A 22 -4.72 -6.57 -3.58
C TYR A 22 -5.28 -5.61 -2.54
N LEU A 23 -5.64 -4.41 -3.00
CA LEU A 23 -5.94 -3.26 -2.16
C LEU A 23 -7.45 -3.06 -2.01
N THR A 24 -7.89 -2.71 -0.80
CA THR A 24 -9.23 -2.17 -0.55
C THR A 24 -9.26 -0.67 -0.76
N LYS A 25 -10.47 -0.07 -0.77
CA LYS A 25 -10.65 1.38 -0.72
C LYS A 25 -9.95 2.01 0.50
N THR A 26 -9.98 1.33 1.65
CA THR A 26 -9.29 1.76 2.87
C THR A 26 -7.78 1.75 2.71
N ASP A 27 -7.22 0.71 2.07
CA ASP A 27 -5.79 0.64 1.80
C ASP A 27 -5.33 1.80 0.91
N ILE A 28 -6.06 2.07 -0.18
CA ILE A 28 -5.77 3.21 -1.08
C ILE A 28 -5.87 4.55 -0.34
N ARG A 29 -6.92 4.72 0.48
CA ARG A 29 -7.12 5.92 1.30
C ARG A 29 -5.94 6.14 2.25
N ASN A 30 -5.52 5.08 2.93
CA ASN A 30 -4.43 5.14 3.90
C ASN A 30 -3.08 5.39 3.19
N PHE A 31 -2.86 4.78 2.02
CA PHE A 31 -1.64 4.99 1.23
C PHE A 31 -1.50 6.44 0.77
N LEU A 32 -2.56 7.02 0.20
CA LEU A 32 -2.55 8.38 -0.36
C LEU A 32 -2.78 9.48 0.69
N ARG A 33 -3.29 9.12 1.87
CA ARG A 33 -3.77 10.07 2.90
C ARG A 33 -4.86 11.00 2.38
N CYS A 34 -5.78 10.47 1.58
CA CYS A 34 -6.86 11.22 0.96
C CYS A 34 -8.24 10.93 1.59
N GLY A 35 -9.27 11.64 1.09
CA GLY A 35 -10.65 11.41 1.50
C GLY A 35 -11.27 10.15 0.87
N CYS A 36 -12.38 9.68 1.44
CA CYS A 36 -13.12 8.51 0.92
C CYS A 36 -13.56 8.65 -0.55
N PRO A 37 -14.05 9.81 -1.04
CA PRO A 37 -14.45 9.96 -2.45
C PRO A 37 -13.28 9.75 -3.42
N GLU A 38 -12.13 10.37 -3.12
CA GLU A 38 -10.92 10.29 -3.94
C GLU A 38 -10.36 8.86 -3.96
N ALA A 39 -10.23 8.23 -2.79
CA ALA A 39 -9.81 6.83 -2.70
C ALA A 39 -10.73 5.89 -3.46
N SER A 40 -12.05 6.15 -3.45
CA SER A 40 -13.03 5.36 -4.18
C SER A 40 -12.87 5.53 -5.70
N ALA A 41 -12.66 6.75 -6.18
CA ALA A 41 -12.46 7.02 -7.60
C ALA A 41 -11.22 6.30 -8.14
N ILE A 42 -10.09 6.38 -7.43
CA ILE A 42 -8.84 5.71 -7.80
C ILE A 42 -8.99 4.18 -7.74
N TYR A 43 -9.70 3.67 -6.75
CA TYR A 43 -10.01 2.25 -6.63
C TYR A 43 -10.80 1.74 -7.85
N GLU A 44 -11.84 2.45 -8.28
CA GLU A 44 -12.62 2.03 -9.46
C GLU A 44 -11.79 2.13 -10.74
N GLN A 45 -10.99 3.20 -10.93
CA GLN A 45 -10.09 3.33 -12.08
C GLN A 45 -9.08 2.17 -12.18
N ALA A 46 -8.49 1.76 -11.05
CA ALA A 46 -7.56 0.64 -11.03
C ALA A 46 -8.24 -0.70 -11.41
N ARG A 47 -9.52 -0.87 -11.05
CA ARG A 47 -10.34 -2.02 -11.44
C ARG A 47 -10.72 -1.98 -12.91
N GLU A 48 -11.16 -0.85 -13.42
CA GLU A 48 -11.43 -0.66 -14.85
C GLU A 48 -10.19 -0.94 -15.70
N LEU A 49 -9.01 -0.50 -15.27
CA LEU A 49 -7.76 -0.79 -15.96
C LEU A 49 -7.46 -2.30 -15.99
N CYS A 50 -7.77 -3.03 -14.92
CA CYS A 50 -7.64 -4.49 -14.87
C CYS A 50 -8.52 -5.16 -15.93
N GLU A 51 -9.76 -4.70 -16.07
CA GLU A 51 -10.72 -5.20 -17.05
C GLU A 51 -10.31 -4.85 -18.48
N LYS A 52 -9.80 -3.64 -18.71
CA LYS A 52 -9.23 -3.22 -20.01
C LYS A 52 -8.02 -4.06 -20.42
N GLN A 53 -7.24 -4.57 -19.46
CA GLN A 53 -6.15 -5.52 -19.70
C GLN A 53 -6.64 -6.96 -19.96
N GLY A 54 -7.96 -7.20 -20.03
CA GLY A 54 -8.55 -8.53 -20.22
C GLY A 54 -8.50 -9.43 -18.98
N LYS A 55 -8.25 -8.87 -17.80
CA LYS A 55 -8.14 -9.61 -16.53
C LYS A 55 -9.40 -9.42 -15.68
N LYS A 56 -9.60 -10.33 -14.72
CA LYS A 56 -10.71 -10.26 -13.76
C LYS A 56 -10.24 -9.69 -12.43
N ASN A 57 -11.00 -8.74 -11.89
CA ASN A 57 -10.79 -8.23 -10.55
C ASN A 57 -11.20 -9.25 -9.49
N LEU A 58 -10.48 -9.28 -8.37
CA LEU A 58 -10.95 -9.95 -7.17
C LEU A 58 -12.13 -9.18 -6.53
N PRO A 59 -13.07 -9.86 -5.85
CA PRO A 59 -14.18 -9.20 -5.18
C PRO A 59 -13.72 -8.14 -4.19
N ARG A 60 -14.22 -6.91 -4.32
CA ARG A 60 -13.92 -5.77 -3.42
C ARG A 60 -12.42 -5.44 -3.28
N LYS A 61 -11.62 -5.76 -4.29
CA LYS A 61 -10.18 -5.50 -4.32
C LYS A 61 -9.73 -4.91 -5.67
N ALA A 62 -8.68 -4.11 -5.64
CA ALA A 62 -7.98 -3.61 -6.82
C ALA A 62 -6.53 -4.13 -6.84
N TYR A 63 -5.97 -4.40 -8.01
CA TYR A 63 -4.58 -4.83 -8.13
C TYR A 63 -3.63 -3.66 -7.90
N TYR A 64 -2.62 -3.82 -7.05
CA TYR A 64 -1.76 -2.71 -6.62
C TYR A 64 -0.98 -2.05 -7.77
N LYS A 65 -0.55 -2.80 -8.79
CA LYS A 65 0.19 -2.20 -9.91
C LYS A 65 -0.66 -1.26 -10.75
N ASN A 66 -1.92 -1.63 -10.99
CA ASN A 66 -2.86 -0.74 -11.68
C ASN A 66 -3.13 0.51 -10.84
N PHE A 67 -3.25 0.36 -9.52
CA PHE A 67 -3.33 1.50 -8.61
C PHE A 67 -2.11 2.42 -8.76
N LEU A 68 -0.88 1.88 -8.69
CA LEU A 68 0.36 2.65 -8.82
C LEU A 68 0.47 3.36 -10.17
N GLU A 69 0.03 2.72 -11.25
CA GLU A 69 -0.03 3.30 -12.59
C GLU A 69 -0.96 4.51 -12.64
N ILE A 70 -2.18 4.39 -12.08
CA ILE A 70 -3.16 5.49 -12.04
C ILE A 70 -2.63 6.71 -11.27
N VAL A 71 -1.93 6.48 -10.15
CA VAL A 71 -1.43 7.58 -9.31
C VAL A 71 -0.02 8.06 -9.69
N GLY A 72 0.62 7.43 -10.68
CA GLY A 72 1.96 7.79 -11.14
C GLY A 72 3.07 7.56 -10.11
N ILE A 73 2.93 6.56 -9.23
CA ILE A 73 3.91 6.25 -8.19
C ILE A 73 4.75 5.04 -8.57
N ASN A 74 6.07 5.17 -8.44
CA ASN A 74 7.01 4.10 -8.72
C ASN A 74 7.15 3.13 -7.52
N GLU A 75 6.89 1.85 -7.76
CA GLU A 75 7.03 0.77 -6.75
C GLU A 75 8.42 0.74 -6.10
N LYS A 76 9.49 0.91 -6.87
CA LYS A 76 10.87 0.91 -6.36
C LYS A 76 11.12 2.05 -5.37
N ASP A 77 10.47 3.20 -5.58
CA ASP A 77 10.59 4.34 -4.68
C ASP A 77 9.90 4.07 -3.35
N VAL A 78 8.73 3.42 -3.36
CA VAL A 78 8.01 3.05 -2.13
C VAL A 78 8.86 2.13 -1.26
N HIS A 79 9.45 1.08 -1.84
CA HIS A 79 10.35 0.17 -1.12
C HIS A 79 11.62 0.88 -0.62
N ARG A 80 12.23 1.74 -1.45
CA ARG A 80 13.42 2.49 -1.06
C ARG A 80 13.13 3.41 0.13
N MET A 81 12.01 4.12 0.11
CA MET A 81 11.63 5.03 1.18
C MET A 81 11.33 4.28 2.48
N ALA A 82 10.67 3.13 2.42
CA ALA A 82 10.43 2.28 3.58
C ALA A 82 11.75 1.79 4.21
N LYS A 83 12.70 1.36 3.37
CA LYS A 83 14.04 0.96 3.82
C LYS A 83 14.77 2.11 4.54
N ILE A 84 14.78 3.31 3.95
CA ILE A 84 15.41 4.49 4.57
C ILE A 84 14.78 4.80 5.93
N GLU A 85 13.45 4.71 6.03
CA GLU A 85 12.73 4.96 7.29
C GLU A 85 13.04 3.90 8.37
N ILE A 86 13.13 2.63 7.98
CA ILE A 86 13.56 1.53 8.87
C ILE A 86 14.96 1.79 9.44
N GLU A 87 15.91 2.13 8.57
CA GLU A 87 17.29 2.41 8.94
C GLU A 87 17.39 3.65 9.85
N ARG A 88 16.66 4.72 9.52
CA ARG A 88 16.61 5.95 10.32
C ARG A 88 16.06 5.72 11.72
N ASN A 89 15.00 4.92 11.83
CA ASN A 89 14.28 4.75 13.09
C ASN A 89 14.87 3.61 13.94
N GLY A 90 15.92 2.94 13.47
CA GLY A 90 16.56 1.84 14.18
C GLY A 90 15.66 0.62 14.35
N TYR A 91 14.60 0.48 13.53
CA TYR A 91 13.74 -0.68 13.58
C TYR A 91 14.54 -1.90 13.16
N LYS A 92 14.61 -2.91 14.03
CA LYS A 92 15.11 -4.23 13.63
C LYS A 92 14.03 -4.85 12.75
N LYS A 93 14.43 -5.37 11.59
CA LYS A 93 13.55 -6.16 10.76
C LYS A 93 13.33 -7.47 11.51
N ASP A 94 12.31 -7.55 12.34
CA ASP A 94 11.88 -8.82 12.91
C ASP A 94 11.41 -9.67 11.72
N ALA A 95 12.31 -10.52 11.22
CA ALA A 95 11.94 -11.52 10.24
C ALA A 95 10.85 -12.39 10.88
N PRO A 96 9.70 -12.63 10.24
CA PRO A 96 8.81 -13.68 10.72
C PRO A 96 9.63 -14.96 10.68
N SER A 97 9.89 -15.53 11.86
CA SER A 97 10.54 -16.83 11.93
C SER A 97 9.57 -17.83 11.29
N LEU A 98 10.05 -18.59 10.31
CA LEU A 98 9.32 -19.73 9.75
C LEU A 98 9.27 -20.91 10.74
N THR A 99 9.41 -20.66 12.05
CA THR A 99 9.56 -21.70 13.08
C THR A 99 8.29 -22.00 13.87
N ASP A 100 7.21 -21.22 13.71
CA ASP A 100 5.90 -21.51 14.32
C ASP A 100 5.00 -22.43 13.45
N GLN A 101 5.59 -23.30 12.63
CA GLN A 101 4.89 -24.40 11.97
C GLN A 101 5.11 -25.76 12.67
N ARG A 102 5.02 -25.80 14.00
CA ARG A 102 4.86 -27.07 14.74
C ARG A 102 4.07 -26.87 16.03
N ILE A 103 2.74 -26.99 15.94
CA ILE A 103 1.91 -27.68 16.93
C ILE A 103 0.84 -28.45 16.15
#